data_AF-A0A392TG85-F1
#
_entry.id   AF-A0A392TG85-F1
#
_cell.length_a   1.000
_cell.length_b   1.000
_cell.length_c   1.000
_cell.angle_alpha   90.00
_cell.angle_beta   90.00
_cell.angle_gamma   90.00
#
_symmetry.space_group_name_H-M   'P 1'
#
loop_
_entity.id
_entity.type
_entity.pdbx_description
1 polymer ?
#
loop_
_entity_poly.entity_id
_entity_poly.type
_entity_poly.pdbx_seq_one_letter_code
_entity_poly.pdbx_strand_id
1 'polypeptide(L)' 'IARLGAKCLSAVSAYDNTLKNMETLDAAQAKFDNILNSPSIDIACKKIKSFAKAKELDSTLILLISGAWAK' A
#
# COMPACT_ATOMS: atom_id res chain seq x y z
N ILE A 1 32.64 -18.64 3.73
CA ILE A 1 31.28 -18.97 3.24
C ILE A 1 30.19 -18.21 4.01
N ALA A 2 30.14 -18.24 5.35
CA ALA A 2 29.13 -17.53 6.15
C ALA A 2 28.99 -16.02 5.87
N ARG A 3 30.12 -15.29 5.72
CA ARG A 3 30.10 -13.83 5.44
C ARG A 3 29.55 -13.48 4.05
N LEU A 4 29.77 -14.34 3.07
CA LEU A 4 29.25 -14.16 1.72
C LEU A 4 27.74 -14.47 1.69
N GLY A 5 27.33 -15.55 2.36
CA GLY A 5 25.91 -15.91 2.52
C GLY A 5 25.09 -14.81 3.21
N ALA A 6 25.61 -14.20 4.28
CA ALA A 6 24.93 -13.09 4.96
C ALA A 6 24.77 -11.85 4.06
N LYS A 7 25.76 -11.55 3.22
CA LYS A 7 25.69 -10.46 2.25
C LYS A 7 24.69 -10.75 1.12
N CYS A 8 24.67 -11.97 0.59
CA CYS A 8 23.68 -12.38 -0.41
C CYS A 8 22.27 -12.34 0.18
N LEU A 9 22.07 -12.84 1.40
CA LEU A 9 20.77 -12.80 2.08
C LEU A 9 20.30 -11.37 2.32
N SER A 10 21.18 -10.47 2.78
CA SER A 10 20.85 -9.06 2.97
C SER A 10 20.47 -8.36 1.66
N ALA A 11 21.16 -8.68 0.55
CA ALA A 11 20.86 -8.11 -0.75
C ALA A 11 19.52 -8.64 -1.31
N VAL A 12 19.28 -9.95 -1.18
CA VAL A 12 18.02 -10.58 -1.57
C VAL A 12 16.87 -10.05 -0.72
N SER A 13 17.03 -9.94 0.61
CA SER A 13 16.01 -9.37 1.48
C SER A 13 15.77 -7.88 1.22
N ALA A 14 16.79 -7.10 0.85
CA ALA A 14 16.60 -5.71 0.47
C ALA A 14 15.84 -5.58 -0.87
N TYR A 15 16.14 -6.45 -1.83
CA TYR A 15 15.45 -6.50 -3.11
C TYR A 15 13.99 -6.99 -2.96
N ASP A 16 13.78 -8.06 -2.18
CA ASP A 16 12.46 -8.59 -1.84
C ASP A 16 11.61 -7.54 -1.11
N ASN A 17 12.18 -6.81 -0.14
CA ASN A 17 11.48 -5.69 0.51
C ASN A 17 11.17 -4.55 -0.46
N THR A 18 12.06 -4.23 -1.40
CA THR A 18 11.82 -3.16 -2.38
C THR A 18 10.73 -3.56 -3.36
N LEU A 19 10.76 -4.80 -3.85
CA LEU A 19 9.75 -5.35 -4.75
C LEU A 19 8.39 -5.44 -4.06
N LYS A 20 8.35 -5.96 -2.82
CA LYS A 20 7.15 -6.01 -1.99
C LYS A 20 6.59 -4.61 -1.74
N ASN A 21 7.45 -3.62 -1.48
CA ASN A 21 7.03 -2.22 -1.32
C ASN A 21 6.43 -1.65 -2.62
N MET A 22 6.98 -2.01 -3.80
CA MET A 22 6.42 -1.60 -5.11
C MET A 22 5.08 -2.29 -5.40
N GLU A 23 4.95 -3.59 -5.15
CA GLU A 23 3.69 -4.32 -5.30
C GLU A 23 2.61 -3.77 -4.35
N THR A 24 2.99 -3.41 -3.12
CA THR A 24 2.07 -2.76 -2.18
C THR A 24 1.69 -1.34 -2.61
N LEU A 25 2.57 -0.61 -3.31
CA LEU A 25 2.28 0.73 -3.81
C LEU A 25 1.28 0.70 -4.97
N ASP A 26 1.45 -0.21 -5.93
CA ASP A 26 0.53 -0.39 -7.06
C ASP A 26 -0.87 -0.79 -6.58
N ALA A 27 -0.92 -1.77 -5.65
CA ALA A 27 -2.18 -2.19 -5.04
C ALA A 27 -2.85 -1.07 -4.22
N ALA A 28 -2.07 -0.28 -3.47
CA ALA A 28 -2.59 0.88 -2.74
C ALA A 28 -3.10 1.96 -3.70
N GLN A 29 -2.39 2.23 -4.80
CA GLN A 29 -2.81 3.20 -5.81
C GLN A 29 -4.13 2.79 -6.48
N ALA A 30 -4.27 1.53 -6.90
CA ALA A 30 -5.51 1.02 -7.50
C ALA A 30 -6.71 1.11 -6.54
N LYS A 31 -6.50 0.83 -5.24
CA LYS A 31 -7.53 1.00 -4.19
C LYS A 31 -7.89 2.47 -4.00
N PHE A 32 -6.89 3.36 -4.02
CA PHE A 32 -7.10 4.80 -3.91
C PHE A 32 -7.89 5.35 -5.10
N ASP A 33 -7.53 4.96 -6.33
CA ASP A 33 -8.27 5.33 -7.54
C ASP A 33 -9.70 4.79 -7.51
N ASN A 34 -9.92 3.58 -6.96
CA ASN A 34 -11.26 3.04 -6.76
C ASN A 34 -12.09 3.90 -5.79
N ILE A 35 -11.48 4.47 -4.74
CA ILE A 35 -12.14 5.40 -3.82
C ILE A 35 -12.47 6.70 -4.54
N LEU A 36 -11.52 7.29 -5.28
CA LEU A 36 -11.71 8.56 -6.01
C LEU A 36 -12.79 8.48 -7.09
N ASN A 37 -12.87 7.36 -7.80
CA ASN A 37 -13.88 7.13 -8.84
C ASN A 37 -15.27 6.78 -8.27
N SER A 38 -15.49 6.94 -6.96
CA SER A 38 -16.80 6.70 -6.35
C SER A 38 -17.77 7.82 -6.73
N PRO A 39 -19.03 7.50 -7.09
CA PRO A 39 -19.99 8.50 -7.55
C PRO A 39 -20.54 9.39 -6.42
N SER A 40 -20.21 9.09 -5.16
CA SER A 40 -20.57 9.91 -3.99
C SER A 40 -19.62 9.69 -2.81
N ILE A 41 -19.60 10.66 -1.89
CA ILE A 41 -18.81 10.62 -0.65
C ILE A 41 -19.24 9.44 0.24
N ASP A 42 -20.54 9.14 0.33
CA ASP A 42 -21.03 7.99 1.12
C ASP A 42 -20.44 6.66 0.61
N ILE A 43 -20.38 6.49 -0.71
CA ILE A 43 -19.81 5.30 -1.34
C ILE A 43 -18.29 5.24 -1.12
N ALA A 44 -17.59 6.36 -1.23
CA ALA A 44 -16.16 6.45 -0.92
C ALA A 44 -15.87 6.06 0.54
N CYS A 45 -16.64 6.59 1.50
CA CYS A 45 -16.50 6.24 2.91
C CYS A 45 -16.82 4.77 3.20
N LYS A 46 -17.81 4.17 2.52
CA LYS A 46 -18.13 2.74 2.64
C LYS A 46 -16.97 1.87 2.15
N LYS A 47 -16.32 2.22 1.04
CA LYS A 47 -15.15 1.50 0.53
C LYS A 47 -13.98 1.55 1.50
N ILE A 48 -13.68 2.72 2.08
CA ILE A 48 -12.64 2.86 3.10
C ILE A 48 -12.93 1.99 4.32
N LYS A 49 -14.17 1.97 4.81
CA LYS A 49 -14.58 1.08 5.90
C LYS A 49 -14.44 -0.40 5.53
N SER A 50 -14.72 -0.76 4.28
CA SER A 50 -14.52 -2.12 3.78
C SER A 50 -13.05 -2.52 3.79
N PHE A 51 -12.16 -1.65 3.29
CA PHE A 51 -10.72 -1.90 3.32
C PHE A 51 -10.16 -2.00 4.75
N ALA A 52 -10.65 -1.16 5.66
CA ALA A 52 -10.27 -1.25 7.08
C ALA A 52 -10.68 -2.60 7.70
N LYS A 53 -11.91 -3.08 7.43
CA LYS A 53 -12.38 -4.40 7.91
C LYS A 53 -11.58 -5.56 7.33
N ALA A 54 -11.19 -5.45 6.05
CA ALA A 54 -10.40 -6.45 5.35
C ALA A 54 -8.90 -6.41 5.73
N LYS A 55 -8.47 -5.47 6.59
CA LYS A 55 -7.04 -5.19 6.90
C LYS A 55 -6.23 -4.84 5.65
N GLU A 56 -6.89 -4.27 4.66
CA GLU A 56 -6.34 -3.84 3.38
C GLU A 56 -6.04 -2.34 3.33
N LEU A 57 -6.19 -1.66 4.48
CA LEU A 57 -5.83 -0.27 4.67
C LEU A 57 -4.38 -0.19 5.15
N ASP A 58 -3.45 -0.41 4.22
CA ASP A 58 -2.02 -0.30 4.49
C ASP A 58 -1.56 1.16 4.66
N SER A 59 -0.39 1.35 5.28
CA SER A 59 0.16 2.68 5.58
C SER A 59 0.31 3.55 4.32
N THR A 60 0.56 2.95 3.16
CA THR A 60 0.68 3.65 1.88
C THR A 60 -0.68 4.18 1.43
N LEU A 61 -1.73 3.35 1.48
CA LEU A 61 -3.09 3.77 1.16
C LEU A 61 -3.60 4.88 2.11
N ILE A 62 -3.28 4.80 3.40
CA ILE A 62 -3.63 5.86 4.39
C ILE A 62 -2.96 7.19 4.01
N LEU A 63 -1.69 7.15 3.61
CA LEU A 63 -0.95 8.35 3.20
C LEU A 63 -1.55 8.99 1.93
N LEU A 64 -1.94 8.19 0.93
CA LEU A 64 -2.60 8.67 -0.28
C LEU A 64 -3.95 9.35 0.03
N ILE A 65 -4.77 8.73 0.89
CA ILE A 65 -6.07 9.28 1.30
C ILE A 65 -5.89 10.59 2.07
N SER A 66 -5.00 10.61 3.05
CA SER A 66 -4.75 11.82 3.87
C SER A 66 -4.16 12.96 3.03
N GLY A 67 -3.23 12.67 2.11
CA GLY A 67 -2.67 13.67 1.20
C GLY A 67 -3.71 14.28 0.25
N ALA A 68 -4.69 13.49 -0.21
CA ALA A 68 -5.74 13.97 -1.10
C ALA A 68 -6.77 14.87 -0.40
N TRP A 69 -6.96 14.71 0.91
CA TRP A 69 -7.92 15.46 1.71
C TRP A 69 -7.28 16.51 2.63
N ALA A 70 -5.96 16.62 2.65
CA ALA A 70 -5.23 17.67 3.37
C ALA A 70 -5.29 19.05 2.66
N LYS A 71 -6.38 19.33 1.94
CA LYS A 71 -6.74 20.65 1.43
C LYS A 71 -7.97 21.19 2.15
#